data_AF-A0AAU7ZRR5-F1
#
_entry.id   AF-A0AAU7ZRR5-F1
#
_cell.length_a   1.000
_cell.length_b   1.000
_cell.length_c   1.000
_cell.angle_alpha   90.00
_cell.angle_beta   90.00
_cell.angle_gamma   90.00
#
_symmetry.space_group_name_H-M   'P 1'
#
loop_
_entity.id
_entity.type
_entity.pdbx_description
1 polymer ?
#
loop_
_entity_poly.entity_id
_entity_poly.type
_entity_poly.pdbx_seq_one_letter_code
_entity_poly.pdbx_strand_id
1 'polypeptide(L)'
;MDPITQGVAGNAIWNALAAVVRAVRPHKIKIISPRPQEMLGGREPLGGGFSYAIRGTLKKLPKGHEIWVLTRDDSTGYVWPQGFSPVQYDPVEGTWTGRVNGSGKAEVRIIAVVAPPTSQDYFRYFQELGRLRDYNFKPLPCVPAECLNLDSVQAKIPKS
;
A
#
# COMPACT_ATOMS: atom_id res chain seq x y z
N MET A 1 -21.40 3.41 58.22
CA MET A 1 -21.60 3.20 56.77
C MET A 1 -20.32 3.67 56.11
N ASP A 2 -19.40 2.75 55.87
CA ASP A 2 -18.06 3.07 55.36
C ASP A 2 -18.05 3.11 53.83
N PRO A 3 -17.48 4.16 53.20
CA PRO A 3 -17.36 4.25 51.76
C PRO A 3 -15.93 3.89 51.34
N ILE A 4 -15.62 2.60 51.16
CA ILE A 4 -14.40 2.19 50.46
C ILE A 4 -14.73 0.97 49.61
N THR A 5 -15.00 1.16 48.31
CA THR A 5 -14.65 0.24 47.19
C THR A 5 -15.32 0.63 45.86
N GLN A 6 -14.96 1.77 45.28
CA GLN A 6 -15.30 2.05 43.86
C GLN A 6 -14.16 2.62 43.01
N GLY A 7 -12.92 2.65 43.52
CA GLY A 7 -11.81 3.30 42.82
C GLY A 7 -10.92 2.43 41.92
N VAL A 8 -10.93 1.10 42.04
CA VAL A 8 -9.82 0.27 41.50
C VAL A 8 -10.19 -0.59 40.29
N ALA A 9 -11.48 -0.91 40.08
CA ALA A 9 -11.88 -1.80 39.00
C ALA A 9 -11.93 -1.14 37.60
N GLY A 10 -12.12 0.18 37.53
CA GLY A 10 -12.29 0.88 36.25
C GLY A 10 -11.01 0.98 35.42
N ASN A 11 -9.87 1.28 36.05
CA ASN A 11 -8.63 1.56 35.31
C ASN A 11 -7.95 0.31 34.73
N ALA A 12 -8.13 -0.86 35.37
CA ALA A 12 -7.55 -2.11 34.88
C ALA A 12 -8.25 -2.60 33.60
N ILE A 13 -9.58 -2.45 33.54
CA ILE A 13 -10.39 -2.86 32.38
C ILE A 13 -10.11 -1.97 31.17
N TRP A 14 -9.98 -0.65 31.39
CA TRP A 14 -9.65 0.29 30.30
C TRP A 14 -8.22 0.10 29.76
N ASN A 15 -7.24 -0.19 30.62
CA ASN A 15 -5.87 -0.47 30.17
C ASN A 15 -5.76 -1.84 29.47
N ALA A 16 -6.51 -2.85 29.91
CA ALA A 16 -6.58 -4.15 29.25
C ALA A 16 -7.28 -4.04 27.87
N LEU A 17 -8.37 -3.28 27.75
CA LEU A 17 -9.02 -3.01 26.46
C LEU A 17 -8.14 -2.16 25.53
N ALA A 18 -7.44 -1.16 26.04
CA ALA A 18 -6.51 -0.37 25.24
C ALA A 18 -5.31 -1.23 24.76
N ALA A 19 -4.80 -2.13 25.60
CA ALA A 19 -3.75 -3.08 25.21
C ALA A 19 -4.25 -4.10 24.17
N VAL A 20 -5.49 -4.59 24.30
CA VAL A 20 -6.11 -5.51 23.32
C VAL A 20 -6.42 -4.79 21.99
N VAL A 21 -6.94 -3.56 22.01
CA VAL A 21 -7.17 -2.76 20.79
C VAL A 21 -5.86 -2.38 20.10
N ARG A 22 -4.76 -2.19 20.86
CA ARG A 22 -3.41 -2.00 20.32
C ARG A 22 -2.78 -3.30 19.81
N ALA A 23 -3.17 -4.45 20.37
CA ALA A 23 -2.70 -5.79 19.97
C ALA A 23 -3.42 -6.37 18.75
N VAL A 24 -4.58 -5.84 18.32
CA VAL A 24 -5.36 -6.39 17.19
C VAL A 24 -5.02 -5.74 15.83
N ARG A 25 -4.22 -4.65 15.79
CA ARG A 25 -3.80 -4.01 14.51
C ARG A 25 -2.42 -4.38 13.90
N PRO A 26 -1.72 -5.49 14.21
CA PRO A 26 -0.34 -5.64 13.76
C PRO A 26 -0.15 -6.26 12.37
N HIS A 27 -1.19 -6.52 11.57
CA HIS A 27 -1.04 -7.23 10.28
C HIS A 27 -1.40 -6.41 9.03
N LYS A 28 -1.80 -5.15 9.19
CA LYS A 28 -2.11 -4.31 8.03
C LYS A 28 -0.83 -3.82 7.36
N ILE A 29 -0.78 -3.92 6.04
CA ILE A 29 0.21 -3.22 5.23
C ILE A 29 0.08 -1.72 5.48
N LYS A 30 1.20 -1.00 5.47
CA LYS A 30 1.24 0.46 5.59
C LYS A 30 2.24 1.05 4.63
N ILE A 31 1.92 2.20 4.05
CA ILE A 31 2.86 3.05 3.33
C ILE A 31 3.43 4.05 4.33
N ILE A 32 4.76 4.06 4.51
CA ILE A 32 5.44 5.00 5.43
C ILE A 32 6.09 6.17 4.70
N SER A 33 6.40 5.99 3.41
CA SER A 33 6.92 7.04 2.53
C SER A 33 6.46 6.75 1.11
N PRO A 34 5.87 7.71 0.40
CA PRO A 34 5.64 9.10 0.84
C PRO A 34 4.57 9.19 1.94
N ARG A 35 4.64 10.25 2.75
CA ARG A 35 3.55 10.71 3.62
C ARG A 35 2.48 11.44 2.79
N PRO A 36 1.26 11.62 3.32
CA PRO A 36 0.22 12.37 2.62
C PRO A 36 0.73 13.74 2.16
N GLN A 37 0.53 14.02 0.87
CA GLN A 37 0.92 15.26 0.18
C GLN A 37 2.43 15.54 0.11
N GLU A 38 3.27 14.58 0.53
CA GLU A 38 4.72 14.67 0.39
C GLU A 38 5.12 14.53 -1.09
N MET A 39 6.20 15.22 -1.48
CA MET A 39 6.79 15.04 -2.80
C MET A 39 7.45 13.67 -2.90
N LEU A 40 7.22 12.97 -4.01
CA LEU A 40 7.88 11.71 -4.30
C LEU A 40 9.39 11.90 -4.43
N GLY A 41 10.15 11.08 -3.69
CA GLY A 41 11.61 11.03 -3.72
C GLY A 41 12.14 9.82 -4.48
N GLY A 42 13.48 9.71 -4.55
CA GLY A 42 14.15 8.55 -5.18
C GLY A 42 13.84 8.40 -6.67
N ARG A 43 13.86 9.50 -7.42
CA ARG A 43 13.59 9.55 -8.87
C ARG A 43 14.59 8.67 -9.62
N GLU A 44 14.10 7.77 -10.46
CA GLU A 44 14.91 6.99 -11.42
C GLU A 44 14.25 7.00 -12.81
N PRO A 45 15.03 6.94 -13.89
CA PRO A 45 14.49 6.81 -15.25
C PRO A 45 13.62 5.56 -15.42
N LEU A 46 12.50 5.70 -16.13
CA LEU A 46 11.61 4.59 -16.50
C LEU A 46 11.02 4.85 -17.89
N GLY A 47 11.61 4.26 -18.93
CA GLY A 47 11.19 4.48 -20.32
C GLY A 47 11.19 5.97 -20.67
N GLY A 48 10.07 6.50 -21.16
CA GLY A 48 9.88 7.93 -21.46
C GLY A 48 9.56 8.82 -20.25
N GLY A 49 9.66 8.30 -19.02
CA GLY A 49 9.28 9.01 -17.80
C GLY A 49 10.16 8.65 -16.60
N PHE A 50 9.59 8.78 -15.40
CA PHE A 50 10.30 8.52 -14.14
C PHE A 50 9.50 7.62 -13.22
N SER A 51 10.23 6.81 -12.46
CA SER A 51 9.72 6.08 -11.32
C SER A 51 10.20 6.69 -10.01
N TYR A 52 9.43 6.48 -8.95
CA TYR A 52 9.73 7.01 -7.62
C TYR A 52 9.64 5.93 -6.57
N ALA A 53 10.48 6.05 -5.54
CA ALA A 53 10.58 5.08 -4.47
C ALA A 53 9.40 5.20 -3.49
N ILE A 54 8.90 4.04 -3.07
CA ILE A 54 7.90 3.89 -2.01
C ILE A 54 8.45 2.89 -1.02
N ARG A 55 8.18 3.12 0.26
CA ARG A 55 8.45 2.15 1.30
C ARG A 55 7.31 2.07 2.28
N GLY A 56 7.25 0.95 2.97
CA GLY A 56 6.22 0.69 3.94
C GLY A 56 6.61 -0.40 4.93
N THR A 57 5.63 -0.77 5.74
CA THR A 57 5.75 -1.88 6.68
C THR A 57 4.64 -2.89 6.49
N LEU A 58 4.96 -4.15 6.77
CA LEU A 58 4.03 -5.26 6.87
C LEU A 58 4.66 -6.27 7.83
N LYS A 59 3.98 -6.61 8.93
CA LYS A 59 4.57 -7.51 9.93
C LYS A 59 4.74 -8.94 9.43
N LYS A 60 3.80 -9.41 8.60
CA LYS A 60 3.78 -10.78 8.09
C LYS A 60 3.09 -10.80 6.74
N LEU A 61 3.80 -11.27 5.73
CA LEU A 61 3.24 -11.62 4.43
C LEU A 61 2.68 -13.05 4.49
N PRO A 62 1.37 -13.27 4.26
CA PRO A 62 0.81 -14.62 4.23
C PRO A 62 1.46 -15.47 3.13
N LYS A 63 1.51 -16.80 3.34
CA LYS A 63 2.11 -17.72 2.36
C LYS A 63 1.40 -17.60 1.01
N GLY A 64 2.18 -17.56 -0.07
CA GLY A 64 1.68 -17.43 -1.44
C GLY A 64 1.06 -16.07 -1.77
N HIS A 65 1.09 -15.10 -0.84
CA HIS A 65 0.67 -13.73 -1.12
C HIS A 65 1.88 -12.88 -1.54
N GLU A 66 1.60 -11.80 -2.26
CA GLU A 66 2.60 -10.83 -2.69
C GLU A 66 2.15 -9.42 -2.33
N ILE A 67 3.11 -8.51 -2.17
CA ILE A 67 2.81 -7.09 -2.05
C ILE A 67 2.78 -6.50 -3.45
N TRP A 68 1.71 -5.78 -3.75
CA TRP A 68 1.54 -5.08 -5.02
C TRP A 68 1.31 -3.60 -4.78
N VAL A 69 1.92 -2.76 -5.63
CA VAL A 69 1.70 -1.32 -5.63
C VAL A 69 0.88 -0.95 -6.86
N LEU A 70 -0.15 -0.14 -6.65
CA LEU A 70 -1.05 0.36 -7.67
C LEU A 70 -1.04 1.88 -7.63
N THR A 71 -1.25 2.53 -8.77
CA THR A 71 -1.66 3.94 -8.81
C THR A 71 -3.14 4.03 -9.10
N ARG A 72 -3.83 5.00 -8.51
CA ARG A 72 -5.25 5.28 -8.74
C ARG A 72 -5.42 6.68 -9.33
N ASP A 73 -6.32 6.78 -10.30
CA ASP A 73 -6.91 8.04 -10.70
C ASP A 73 -8.17 8.31 -9.87
N ASP A 74 -8.16 9.37 -9.07
CA ASP A 74 -9.28 9.69 -8.18
C ASP A 74 -10.51 10.22 -8.92
N SER A 75 -10.37 10.69 -10.16
CA SER A 75 -11.51 11.17 -10.96
C SER A 75 -12.34 10.02 -11.55
N THR A 76 -11.69 8.90 -11.89
CA THR A 76 -12.33 7.74 -12.54
C THR A 76 -12.41 6.51 -11.64
N GLY A 77 -11.64 6.47 -10.55
CA GLY A 77 -11.51 5.30 -9.66
C GLY A 77 -10.61 4.19 -10.22
N TYR A 78 -10.19 4.32 -11.48
CA TYR A 78 -9.34 3.36 -12.18
C TYR A 78 -7.97 3.19 -11.53
N VAL A 79 -7.46 1.95 -11.57
CA VAL A 79 -6.18 1.59 -10.97
C VAL A 79 -5.24 0.92 -11.96
N TRP A 80 -3.95 1.19 -11.81
CA TRP A 80 -2.88 0.62 -12.64
C TRP A 80 -1.87 -0.10 -11.75
N PRO A 81 -1.70 -1.43 -11.91
CA PRO A 81 -0.67 -2.18 -11.20
C PRO A 81 0.71 -1.79 -11.70
N GLN A 82 1.59 -1.45 -10.77
CA GLN A 82 2.98 -1.08 -11.07
C GLN A 82 3.81 -2.37 -11.16
N GLY A 83 4.45 -2.62 -12.30
CA GLY A 83 5.02 -3.94 -12.64
C GLY A 83 6.39 -3.95 -13.26
N PHE A 84 6.95 -2.76 -13.45
CA PHE A 84 8.29 -2.60 -13.98
C PHE A 84 9.36 -2.90 -12.91
N SER A 85 8.98 -3.02 -11.64
CA SER A 85 9.86 -3.39 -10.53
C SER A 85 9.06 -4.15 -9.47
N PRO A 86 9.38 -5.43 -9.21
CA PRO A 86 8.75 -6.19 -8.14
C PRO A 86 8.96 -5.53 -6.77
N VAL A 87 7.95 -5.60 -5.90
CA VAL A 87 8.07 -5.14 -4.51
C VAL A 87 9.00 -6.08 -3.75
N GLN A 88 9.98 -5.52 -3.05
CA GLN A 88 10.89 -6.26 -2.19
C GLN A 88 10.36 -6.23 -0.75
N TYR A 89 10.24 -7.38 -0.12
CA TYR A 89 9.77 -7.52 1.27
C TYR A 89 10.86 -8.15 2.12
N ASP A 90 11.22 -7.48 3.22
CA ASP A 90 12.11 -7.99 4.25
C ASP A 90 11.26 -8.54 5.41
N PRO A 91 11.21 -9.88 5.60
CA PRO A 91 10.44 -10.49 6.67
C PRO A 91 11.07 -10.31 8.06
N VAL A 92 12.36 -9.99 8.16
CA VAL A 92 13.07 -9.76 9.43
C VAL A 92 12.71 -8.39 9.97
N GLU A 93 12.84 -7.36 9.13
CA GLU A 93 12.53 -5.98 9.50
C GLU A 93 11.04 -5.66 9.41
N GLY A 94 10.25 -6.49 8.73
CA GLY A 94 8.84 -6.24 8.45
C GLY A 94 8.64 -5.00 7.57
N THR A 95 9.59 -4.75 6.67
CA THR A 95 9.59 -3.59 5.77
C THR A 95 9.45 -4.04 4.33
N TRP A 96 8.92 -3.15 3.49
CA TRP A 96 8.89 -3.39 2.06
C TRP A 96 9.24 -2.13 1.29
N THR A 97 9.80 -2.31 0.09
CA THR A 97 10.15 -1.25 -0.84
C THR A 97 9.57 -1.57 -2.22
N GLY A 98 9.05 -0.54 -2.89
CA GLY A 98 8.47 -0.65 -4.22
C GLY A 98 8.63 0.66 -4.97
N ARG A 99 8.09 0.70 -6.19
CA ARG A 99 8.17 1.88 -7.04
C ARG A 99 6.86 2.15 -7.77
N VAL A 100 6.58 3.43 -8.03
CA VAL A 100 5.46 3.88 -8.87
C VAL A 100 5.96 4.72 -10.03
N ASN A 101 5.29 4.60 -11.16
CA ASN A 101 5.40 5.55 -12.25
C ASN A 101 4.70 6.86 -11.84
N GLY A 102 5.40 7.98 -11.94
CA GLY A 102 4.87 9.31 -11.66
C GLY A 102 4.79 10.21 -12.89
N SER A 103 4.59 9.67 -14.08
CA SER A 103 4.58 10.48 -15.31
C SER A 103 3.20 11.13 -15.56
N GLY A 104 3.20 12.39 -16.01
CA GLY A 104 2.04 13.04 -16.63
C GLY A 104 0.96 13.62 -15.69
N LYS A 105 1.15 13.59 -14.36
CA LYS A 105 0.22 14.20 -13.39
C LYS A 105 0.97 14.97 -12.30
N ALA A 106 0.31 15.95 -11.68
CA ALA A 106 0.87 16.70 -10.55
C ALA A 106 0.80 15.91 -9.22
N GLU A 107 -0.17 15.00 -9.12
CA GLU A 107 -0.40 14.17 -7.94
C GLU A 107 -0.78 12.76 -8.36
N VAL A 108 -0.55 11.81 -7.46
CA VAL A 108 -0.91 10.40 -7.65
C VAL A 108 -1.39 9.81 -6.33
N ARG A 109 -2.48 9.03 -6.38
CA ARG A 109 -2.87 8.17 -5.28
C ARG A 109 -2.19 6.82 -5.44
N ILE A 110 -1.40 6.45 -4.44
CA ILE A 110 -0.66 5.19 -4.36
C ILE A 110 -1.44 4.27 -3.45
N ILE A 111 -1.59 3.01 -3.85
CA ILE A 111 -2.22 1.97 -3.06
C ILE A 111 -1.25 0.80 -2.95
N ALA A 112 -1.00 0.33 -1.74
CA ALA A 112 -0.27 -0.91 -1.50
C ALA A 112 -1.27 -1.97 -1.04
N VAL A 113 -1.22 -3.16 -1.63
CA VAL A 113 -2.11 -4.28 -1.30
C VAL A 113 -1.31 -5.54 -1.02
N VAL A 114 -1.81 -6.38 -0.12
CA VAL A 114 -1.38 -7.78 0.00
C VAL A 114 -2.31 -8.62 -0.87
N ALA A 115 -1.82 -9.04 -2.03
CA ALA A 115 -2.58 -9.71 -3.06
C ALA A 115 -2.55 -11.24 -2.86
N PRO A 116 -3.71 -11.93 -2.80
CA PRO A 116 -3.75 -13.39 -2.92
C PRO A 116 -3.39 -13.83 -4.35
N PRO A 117 -3.06 -15.13 -4.57
CA PRO A 117 -2.65 -15.64 -5.87
C PRO A 117 -3.56 -15.24 -7.04
N THR A 118 -4.88 -15.25 -6.86
CA THR A 118 -5.85 -14.86 -7.90
C THR A 118 -5.67 -13.41 -8.36
N SER A 119 -5.54 -12.48 -7.41
CA SER A 119 -5.29 -11.07 -7.73
C SER A 119 -3.90 -10.85 -8.32
N GLN A 120 -2.90 -11.63 -7.90
CA GLN A 120 -1.56 -11.55 -8.49
C GLN A 120 -1.59 -11.92 -9.98
N ASP A 121 -2.22 -13.04 -10.33
CA ASP A 121 -2.35 -13.46 -11.72
C ASP A 121 -3.11 -12.42 -12.55
N TYR A 122 -4.14 -11.82 -11.96
CA TYR A 122 -4.89 -10.75 -12.58
C TYR A 122 -4.03 -9.50 -12.82
N PHE A 123 -3.24 -9.06 -11.84
CA PHE A 123 -2.35 -7.92 -12.01
C PHE A 123 -1.24 -8.20 -13.03
N ARG A 124 -0.62 -9.38 -12.99
CA ARG A 124 0.38 -9.82 -13.98
C ARG A 124 -0.22 -9.84 -15.39
N TYR A 125 -1.45 -10.33 -15.55
CA TYR A 125 -2.13 -10.32 -16.84
C TYR A 125 -2.25 -8.91 -17.44
N PHE A 126 -2.71 -7.93 -16.65
CA PHE A 126 -2.85 -6.55 -17.14
C PHE A 126 -1.50 -5.87 -17.45
N GLN A 127 -0.46 -6.22 -16.69
CA GLN A 127 0.89 -5.73 -16.96
C GLN A 127 1.46 -6.32 -18.25
N GLU A 128 1.33 -7.64 -18.41
CA GLU A 128 1.81 -8.33 -19.59
C GLU A 128 1.03 -7.87 -20.84
N LEU A 129 -0.28 -7.69 -20.73
CA LEU A 129 -1.09 -7.15 -21.82
C LEU A 129 -0.66 -5.74 -22.21
N GLY A 130 -0.33 -4.87 -21.24
CA GLY A 130 0.20 -3.55 -21.51
C GLY A 130 1.56 -3.59 -22.20
N ARG A 131 2.46 -4.47 -21.74
CA ARG A 131 3.77 -4.71 -22.35
C ARG A 131 3.66 -5.18 -23.81
N LEU A 132 2.74 -6.10 -24.09
CA LEU A 132 2.47 -6.63 -25.43
C LEU A 132 1.78 -5.61 -26.37
N ARG A 133 1.23 -4.51 -25.84
CA ARG A 133 0.54 -3.46 -26.58
C ARG A 133 1.31 -2.15 -26.58
N ASP A 134 2.63 -2.22 -26.79
CA ASP A 134 3.53 -1.06 -26.85
C ASP A 134 3.38 -0.13 -25.63
N TYR A 135 3.33 -0.72 -24.44
CA TYR A 135 3.17 0.00 -23.17
C TYR A 135 1.83 0.74 -23.02
N ASN A 136 0.79 0.34 -23.76
CA ASN A 136 -0.59 0.79 -23.58
C ASN A 136 -1.29 0.02 -22.44
N PHE A 137 -0.95 0.37 -21.21
CA PHE A 137 -1.51 -0.25 -20.01
C PHE A 137 -2.98 0.13 -19.79
N LYS A 138 -3.88 -0.84 -19.97
CA LYS A 138 -5.30 -0.68 -19.62
C LYS A 138 -5.48 -0.68 -18.10
N PRO A 139 -6.28 0.25 -17.55
CA PRO A 139 -6.60 0.23 -16.13
C PRO A 139 -7.50 -0.95 -15.77
N LEU A 140 -7.51 -1.26 -14.47
CA LEU A 140 -8.57 -2.01 -13.84
C LEU A 140 -9.64 -1.04 -13.32
N PRO A 141 -10.93 -1.46 -13.30
CA PRO A 141 -12.02 -0.63 -12.81
C PRO A 141 -11.84 -0.24 -11.34
N CYS A 142 -11.31 -1.15 -10.52
CA CYS A 142 -11.05 -0.96 -9.11
C CYS A 142 -10.00 -1.96 -8.61
N VAL A 143 -9.64 -1.84 -7.33
CA VAL A 143 -8.83 -2.85 -6.64
C VAL A 143 -9.71 -4.10 -6.43
N PRO A 144 -9.22 -5.33 -6.75
CA PRO A 144 -9.96 -6.56 -6.49
C PRO A 144 -10.47 -6.65 -5.05
N ALA A 145 -11.71 -7.10 -4.87
CA ALA A 145 -12.38 -7.09 -3.58
C ALA A 145 -11.70 -8.02 -2.56
N GLU A 146 -11.00 -9.07 -3.03
CA GLU A 146 -10.26 -9.97 -2.15
C GLU A 146 -8.97 -9.36 -1.56
N CYS A 147 -8.49 -8.24 -2.09
CA CYS A 147 -7.34 -7.49 -1.55
C CYS A 147 -7.73 -6.67 -0.31
N LEU A 148 -8.18 -7.34 0.75
CA LEU A 148 -8.70 -6.71 1.97
C LEU A 148 -7.64 -5.97 2.80
N ASN A 149 -6.38 -6.40 2.68
CA ASN A 149 -5.26 -5.80 3.38
C ASN A 149 -4.57 -4.78 2.45
N LEU A 150 -5.00 -3.53 2.59
CA LEU A 150 -4.50 -2.41 1.78
C LEU A 150 -4.23 -1.17 2.63
N ASP A 151 -3.38 -0.29 2.08
CA ASP A 151 -3.19 1.08 2.53
C ASP A 151 -3.07 2.01 1.32
N SER A 152 -3.34 3.30 1.50
CA SER A 152 -3.29 4.28 0.42
C SER A 152 -2.80 5.65 0.88
N VAL A 153 -2.04 6.31 0.02
CA VAL A 153 -1.55 7.68 0.25
C VAL A 153 -1.63 8.48 -1.04
N GLN A 154 -2.02 9.75 -0.93
CA GLN A 154 -1.91 10.70 -2.03
C GLN A 154 -0.61 11.47 -1.88
N ALA A 155 0.17 11.56 -2.97
CA ALA A 155 1.48 12.19 -2.98
C ALA A 155 1.65 13.11 -4.19
N LYS A 156 2.58 14.06 -4.08
CA LYS A 156 2.89 15.01 -5.15
C LYS A 156 4.02 14.48 -6.01
N ILE A 157 3.86 14.62 -7.32
CA ILE A 157 4.90 14.28 -8.30
C ILE A 157 5.79 15.52 -8.49
N PRO A 158 7.12 15.39 -8.37
CA PRO A 158 8.05 16.48 -8.69
C PRO A 158 7.88 16.95 -10.14
N LYS A 159 7.86 18.27 -10.35
CA LYS A 159 7.90 18.85 -11.69
C LYS A 159 9.20 18.44 -12.39
N SER A 160 9.07 18.09 -13.67
CA SER A 160 10.14 17.57 -14.54
C SER A 160 11.37 18.45 -14.54
#